data_AF-A0A7X0NKA9-F1
#
_entry.id   AF-A0A7X0NKA9-F1
#
_cell.length_a   1.000
_cell.length_b   1.000
_cell.length_c   1.000
_cell.angle_alpha   90.00
_cell.angle_beta   90.00
_cell.angle_gamma   90.00
#
_symmetry.space_group_name_H-M   'P 1'
#
loop_
_entity.id
_entity.type
_entity.pdbx_description
1 polymer ?
#
loop_
_entity_poly.entity_id
_entity_poly.type
_entity_poly.pdbx_seq_one_letter_code
_entity_poly.pdbx_strand_id
1 'polypeptide(L)'
;MINKKLLSSFLNFSQQQKPAPSFILLYVFTWLIWHNQIFTAFFSQTGDVIDRLMAAYQSVEENQYMLVLFLALLFLVIRLGYNYIVFKSQQLVMSVDDEELLVRGDQLAQENDDIKALMTTLTNTQAQLKRAQEREKQAITEKNNTIAKLLATQAELEEALADNQLLAQQAIIK
;
A
#
# COMPACT_ATOMS: atom_id res chain seq x y z
N MET A 1 -36.28 -16.23 -17.73
CA MET A 1 -35.82 -15.94 -16.36
C MET A 1 -34.58 -15.05 -16.49
N ILE A 2 -34.74 -13.73 -16.46
CA ILE A 2 -33.64 -12.78 -16.69
C ILE A 2 -32.73 -12.82 -15.45
N ASN A 3 -31.46 -13.14 -15.67
CA ASN A 3 -30.52 -13.44 -14.60
C ASN A 3 -30.28 -12.17 -13.77
N LYS A 4 -30.69 -12.15 -12.49
CA LYS A 4 -30.61 -10.96 -11.61
C LYS A 4 -29.20 -10.37 -11.53
N LYS A 5 -28.17 -11.22 -11.64
CA LYS A 5 -26.76 -10.82 -11.72
C LYS A 5 -26.42 -10.01 -12.99
N LEU A 6 -27.01 -10.33 -14.13
CA LEU A 6 -26.81 -9.56 -15.37
C LEU A 6 -27.47 -8.19 -15.26
N LEU A 7 -28.66 -8.12 -14.66
CA LEU A 7 -29.39 -6.88 -14.42
C LEU A 7 -28.63 -5.95 -13.47
N SER A 8 -28.12 -6.48 -12.34
CA SER A 8 -27.33 -5.69 -11.39
C SER A 8 -26.00 -5.24 -11.99
N SER A 9 -25.33 -6.10 -12.76
CA SER A 9 -24.08 -5.74 -13.43
C SER A 9 -24.29 -4.69 -14.53
N PHE A 10 -25.43 -4.73 -15.23
CA PHE A 10 -25.81 -3.73 -16.22
C PHE A 10 -26.19 -2.38 -15.56
N LEU A 11 -26.88 -2.42 -14.42
CA LEU A 11 -27.23 -1.23 -13.65
C LEU A 11 -26.00 -0.51 -13.09
N ASN A 12 -25.06 -1.26 -12.49
CA ASN A 12 -23.81 -0.70 -11.98
C ASN A 12 -22.93 -0.14 -13.12
N PHE A 13 -22.92 -0.81 -14.28
CA PHE A 13 -22.26 -0.29 -15.48
C PHE A 13 -22.90 1.01 -15.99
N SER A 14 -24.23 1.11 -15.98
CA SER A 14 -24.95 2.31 -16.39
C SER A 14 -24.69 3.50 -15.45
N GLN A 15 -24.50 3.25 -14.14
CA GLN A 15 -24.23 4.30 -13.15
C GLN A 15 -22.78 4.83 -13.21
N GLN A 16 -21.81 4.01 -13.63
CA GLN A 16 -20.40 4.41 -13.72
C GLN A 16 -20.00 5.06 -15.06
N GLN A 17 -20.89 5.07 -16.05
CA GLN A 17 -20.63 5.81 -17.28
C GLN A 17 -20.63 7.32 -16.98
N LYS A 18 -19.44 7.94 -17.01
CA LYS A 18 -19.25 9.40 -17.08
C LYS A 18 -20.21 9.99 -18.12
N PRO A 19 -20.75 11.22 -17.94
CA PRO A 19 -21.76 11.80 -18.81
C PRO A 19 -21.30 11.69 -20.26
N ALA A 20 -21.90 10.72 -20.96
CA ALA A 20 -21.54 10.40 -22.31
C ALA A 20 -22.02 11.55 -23.21
N PRO A 21 -21.25 11.94 -24.25
CA PRO A 21 -21.83 12.71 -25.36
C PRO A 21 -23.10 11.98 -25.81
N SER A 22 -24.21 12.72 -25.82
CA SER A 22 -25.51 12.14 -26.13
C SER A 22 -25.46 11.48 -27.50
N PHE A 23 -26.24 10.42 -27.68
CA PHE A 23 -26.41 9.78 -28.99
C PHE A 23 -26.74 10.81 -30.09
N ILE A 24 -27.49 11.86 -29.72
CA ILE A 24 -27.82 12.99 -30.58
C ILE A 24 -26.54 13.69 -31.07
N LEU A 25 -25.59 13.96 -30.19
CA LEU A 25 -24.34 14.62 -30.56
C LEU A 25 -23.51 13.75 -31.52
N LEU A 26 -23.37 12.46 -31.24
CA LEU A 26 -22.67 11.53 -32.13
C LEU A 26 -23.35 11.44 -33.51
N TYR A 27 -24.68 11.31 -33.52
CA TYR A 27 -25.47 11.29 -34.75
C TYR A 27 -25.30 12.58 -35.56
N VAL A 28 -25.35 13.75 -34.92
CA VAL A 28 -25.12 15.05 -35.58
C VAL A 28 -23.72 15.12 -36.17
N PHE A 29 -22.67 14.69 -35.44
CA PHE A 29 -21.31 14.68 -35.99
C PHE A 29 -21.17 13.72 -37.18
N THR A 30 -21.70 12.51 -37.08
CA THR A 30 -21.67 11.55 -38.20
C THR A 30 -22.45 12.08 -39.41
N TRP A 31 -23.59 12.74 -39.17
CA TRP A 31 -24.39 13.38 -40.23
C TRP A 31 -23.63 14.53 -40.90
N LEU A 32 -22.98 15.41 -40.12
CA LEU A 32 -22.19 16.51 -40.66
C LEU A 32 -20.98 16.04 -41.48
N ILE A 33 -20.33 14.95 -41.05
CA ILE A 33 -19.21 14.34 -41.79
C ILE A 33 -19.72 13.71 -43.09
N TRP A 34 -20.88 13.04 -43.06
CA TRP A 34 -21.47 12.41 -44.23
C TRP A 34 -21.95 13.43 -45.27
N HIS A 35 -22.61 14.49 -44.81
CA HIS A 35 -23.08 15.60 -45.64
C HIS A 35 -22.04 16.71 -45.77
N ASN A 36 -20.75 16.36 -45.87
CA ASN A 36 -19.68 17.34 -46.02
C ASN A 36 -19.84 18.22 -47.27
N GLN A 37 -20.63 17.75 -48.24
CA GLN A 37 -20.95 18.43 -49.49
C GLN A 37 -21.63 19.79 -49.26
N ILE A 38 -22.40 19.89 -48.16
CA ILE A 38 -23.03 21.14 -47.71
C ILE A 38 -21.96 22.21 -47.44
N PHE A 39 -20.88 21.83 -46.74
CA PHE A 39 -19.80 22.76 -46.42
C PHE A 39 -18.98 23.11 -47.66
N THR A 40 -18.66 22.13 -48.50
CA THR A 40 -17.91 22.40 -49.73
C THR A 40 -18.69 23.29 -50.69
N ALA A 41 -20.01 23.08 -50.83
CA ALA A 41 -20.87 23.93 -51.65
C ALA A 41 -21.01 25.35 -51.07
N PHE A 42 -21.14 25.48 -49.75
CA PHE A 42 -21.23 26.78 -49.07
C PHE A 42 -19.98 27.64 -49.22
N PHE A 43 -18.78 27.02 -49.13
CA PHE A 43 -17.51 27.74 -49.24
C PHE A 43 -17.03 27.93 -50.68
N SER A 44 -17.42 27.03 -51.59
CA SER A 44 -17.02 27.11 -53.00
C SER A 44 -17.87 28.09 -53.81
N GLN A 45 -19.06 28.46 -53.34
CA GLN A 45 -19.93 29.38 -54.06
C GLN A 45 -19.63 30.84 -53.69
N THR A 46 -19.52 31.68 -54.72
CA THR A 46 -19.29 33.12 -54.57
C THR A 46 -20.60 33.88 -54.76
N GLY A 47 -21.02 34.63 -53.74
CA GLY A 47 -22.30 35.34 -53.70
C GLY A 47 -22.63 35.83 -52.30
N ASP A 48 -23.85 36.36 -52.11
CA ASP A 48 -24.37 36.76 -50.80
C ASP A 48 -24.62 35.55 -49.91
N VAL A 49 -24.70 35.76 -48.59
CA VAL A 49 -24.82 34.67 -47.59
C VAL A 49 -26.05 33.79 -47.86
N ILE A 50 -27.14 34.40 -48.34
CA ILE A 50 -28.38 33.69 -48.69
C ILE A 50 -28.18 32.78 -49.91
N ASP A 51 -27.46 33.25 -50.93
CA ASP A 51 -27.20 32.47 -52.14
C ASP A 51 -26.35 31.24 -51.84
N ARG A 52 -25.30 31.44 -51.01
CA ARG A 52 -24.43 30.34 -50.53
C ARG A 52 -25.23 29.30 -49.74
N LEU A 53 -26.21 29.74 -48.95
CA LEU A 53 -27.05 28.85 -48.15
C LEU A 53 -28.05 28.07 -49.03
N MET A 54 -28.60 28.69 -50.07
CA MET A 54 -29.45 28.00 -51.04
C MET A 54 -28.66 26.94 -51.83
N ALA A 55 -27.43 27.24 -52.26
CA ALA A 55 -26.61 26.26 -52.96
C ALA A 55 -26.15 25.11 -52.08
N ALA A 56 -25.83 25.40 -50.81
CA ALA A 56 -25.54 24.36 -49.82
C ALA A 56 -26.75 23.44 -49.60
N TYR A 57 -27.98 23.99 -49.56
CA TYR A 57 -29.21 23.21 -49.44
C TYR A 57 -29.47 22.34 -50.70
N GLN A 58 -29.27 22.90 -51.89
CA GLN A 58 -29.46 22.17 -53.16
C GLN A 58 -28.41 21.08 -53.41
N SER A 59 -27.23 21.19 -52.79
CA SER A 59 -26.17 20.18 -52.91
C SER A 59 -26.51 18.83 -52.28
N VAL A 60 -27.59 18.75 -51.49
CA VAL A 60 -28.04 17.52 -50.85
C VAL A 60 -29.21 16.94 -51.64
N GLU A 61 -28.90 16.30 -52.76
CA GLU A 61 -29.91 15.74 -53.68
C GLU A 61 -30.66 14.54 -53.06
N GLU A 62 -29.97 13.70 -52.29
CA GLU A 62 -30.57 12.58 -51.57
C GLU A 62 -30.12 12.57 -50.10
N ASN A 63 -31.02 12.95 -49.20
CA ASN A 63 -30.75 12.80 -47.78
C ASN A 63 -30.88 11.33 -47.36
N GLN A 64 -29.75 10.63 -47.30
CA GLN A 64 -29.67 9.23 -46.86
C GLN A 64 -29.75 9.07 -45.34
N TYR A 65 -30.82 9.59 -44.73
CA TYR A 65 -31.02 9.58 -43.27
C TYR A 65 -30.95 8.17 -42.67
N MET A 66 -31.48 7.16 -43.37
CA MET A 66 -31.53 5.79 -42.88
C MET A 66 -30.14 5.16 -42.79
N LEU A 67 -29.25 5.45 -43.74
CA LEU A 67 -27.89 4.93 -43.77
C LEU A 67 -27.02 5.61 -42.71
N VAL A 68 -27.12 6.93 -42.58
CA VAL A 68 -26.42 7.70 -41.52
C VAL A 68 -26.88 7.25 -40.13
N LEU A 69 -28.17 6.99 -39.94
CA LEU A 69 -28.72 6.45 -38.70
C LEU A 69 -28.16 5.06 -38.38
N PHE A 70 -28.04 4.18 -39.38
CA PHE A 70 -27.44 2.86 -39.22
C PHE A 70 -25.97 2.94 -38.80
N LEU A 71 -25.22 3.87 -39.40
CA LEU A 71 -23.81 4.11 -39.07
C LEU A 71 -23.66 4.66 -37.63
N ALA A 72 -24.50 5.61 -37.24
CA ALA A 72 -24.51 6.15 -35.89
C ALA A 72 -24.86 5.09 -34.83
N LEU A 73 -25.82 4.21 -35.13
CA LEU A 73 -26.15 3.06 -34.28
C LEU A 73 -24.97 2.08 -34.19
N LEU A 74 -24.28 1.81 -35.31
CA LEU A 74 -23.10 0.95 -35.33
C LEU A 74 -21.98 1.51 -34.43
N PHE A 75 -21.69 2.81 -34.54
CA PHE A 75 -20.74 3.49 -33.66
C PHE A 75 -21.14 3.43 -32.19
N LEU A 76 -22.44 3.57 -31.89
CA LEU A 76 -22.95 3.44 -30.53
C LEU A 76 -22.73 2.02 -29.99
N VAL A 77 -22.98 0.98 -30.79
CA VAL A 77 -22.76 -0.43 -30.40
C VAL A 77 -21.28 -0.72 -30.14
N ILE A 78 -20.39 -0.27 -31.03
CA ILE A 78 -18.94 -0.43 -30.87
C ILE A 78 -18.47 0.24 -29.57
N ARG A 79 -18.94 1.47 -29.32
CA ARG A 79 -18.63 2.20 -28.09
C ARG A 79 -19.14 1.47 -26.83
N LEU A 80 -20.35 0.92 -26.89
CA LEU A 80 -20.91 0.12 -25.80
C LEU A 80 -20.05 -1.11 -25.53
N GLY A 81 -19.61 -1.79 -26.59
CA GLY A 81 -18.70 -2.94 -26.51
C GLY A 81 -17.35 -2.58 -25.88
N TYR A 82 -16.74 -1.47 -26.30
CA TYR A 82 -15.49 -0.99 -25.71
C TYR A 82 -15.65 -0.66 -24.22
N ASN A 83 -16.68 0.09 -23.85
CA ASN A 83 -16.93 0.41 -22.45
C ASN A 83 -17.21 -0.84 -21.62
N TYR A 84 -17.92 -1.83 -22.16
CA TYR A 84 -18.16 -3.11 -21.48
C TYR A 84 -16.85 -3.86 -21.21
N ILE A 85 -15.92 -3.87 -22.18
CA ILE A 85 -14.60 -4.48 -22.01
C ILE A 85 -13.79 -3.75 -20.93
N VAL A 86 -13.78 -2.41 -20.95
CA VAL A 86 -13.07 -1.59 -19.95
C VAL A 86 -13.65 -1.77 -18.55
N PHE A 87 -14.98 -1.84 -18.42
CA PHE A 87 -15.62 -2.10 -17.14
C PHE A 87 -15.27 -3.50 -16.61
N LYS A 88 -15.29 -4.51 -17.49
CA LYS A 88 -14.90 -5.87 -17.12
C LYS A 88 -13.43 -5.93 -16.73
N SER A 89 -12.53 -5.24 -17.43
CA SER A 89 -11.11 -5.19 -17.06
C SER A 89 -10.89 -4.49 -15.73
N GLN A 90 -11.59 -3.38 -15.46
CA GLN A 90 -11.54 -2.70 -14.17
C GLN A 90 -12.04 -3.57 -13.02
N GLN A 91 -13.12 -4.32 -13.22
CA GLN A 91 -13.59 -5.30 -12.22
C GLN A 91 -12.55 -6.40 -11.94
N LEU A 92 -11.90 -6.92 -12.98
CA LEU A 92 -10.84 -7.92 -12.82
C LEU A 92 -9.62 -7.36 -12.07
N VAL A 93 -9.26 -6.09 -12.29
CA VAL A 93 -8.16 -5.44 -11.56
C VAL A 93 -8.53 -5.18 -10.10
N MET A 94 -9.74 -4.67 -9.83
CA MET A 94 -10.17 -4.43 -8.44
C MET A 94 -10.31 -5.73 -7.64
N SER A 95 -10.69 -6.85 -8.26
CA SER A 95 -10.72 -8.15 -7.56
C SER A 95 -9.34 -8.66 -7.16
N VAL A 96 -8.28 -8.22 -7.84
CA VAL A 96 -6.89 -8.57 -7.49
C VAL A 96 -6.40 -7.73 -6.30
N ASP A 97 -6.76 -6.44 -6.26
CA ASP A 97 -6.40 -5.55 -5.15
C ASP A 97 -7.02 -5.99 -3.81
N ASP A 98 -8.25 -6.51 -3.82
CA ASP A 98 -8.93 -7.01 -2.61
C ASP A 98 -8.24 -8.26 -2.02
N GLU A 99 -7.66 -9.13 -2.86
CA GLU A 99 -6.92 -10.32 -2.43
C GLU A 99 -5.52 -9.96 -1.90
N GLU A 100 -4.85 -8.97 -2.50
CA GLU A 100 -3.57 -8.45 -2.03
C GLU A 100 -3.71 -7.72 -0.67
N LEU A 101 -4.82 -6.99 -0.46
CA LEU A 101 -5.11 -6.32 0.81
C LEU A 101 -5.34 -7.31 1.97
N LEU A 102 -5.96 -8.45 1.71
CA LEU A 102 -6.14 -9.51 2.71
C LEU A 102 -4.81 -10.15 3.12
N VAL A 103 -3.94 -10.46 2.15
CA VAL A 103 -2.61 -11.02 2.42
C VAL A 103 -1.72 -10.04 3.19
N ARG A 104 -1.78 -8.75 2.84
CA ARG A 104 -1.01 -7.69 3.52
C ARG A 104 -1.52 -7.42 4.93
N GLY A 105 -2.84 -7.54 5.17
CA GLY A 105 -3.43 -7.45 6.51
C GLY A 105 -2.95 -8.58 7.43
N ASP A 106 -2.86 -9.81 6.91
CA ASP A 106 -2.39 -10.98 7.66
C ASP A 106 -0.90 -10.87 8.02
N GLN A 107 -0.07 -10.35 7.10
CA GLN A 107 1.36 -10.09 7.35
C GLN A 107 1.59 -9.05 8.45
N LEU A 108 0.82 -7.96 8.47
CA LEU A 108 0.93 -6.91 9.51
C LEU A 108 0.44 -7.40 10.88
N ALA A 109 -0.52 -8.33 10.93
CA ALA A 109 -0.95 -8.97 12.17
C ALA A 109 0.15 -9.88 12.73
N GLN A 110 0.81 -10.65 11.86
CA GLN A 110 1.91 -11.55 12.22
C GLN A 110 3.16 -10.78 12.70
N GLU A 111 3.51 -9.67 12.06
CA GLU A 111 4.66 -8.82 12.44
C GLU A 111 4.48 -8.21 13.86
N ASN A 112 3.26 -7.88 14.25
CA ASN A 112 2.97 -7.35 15.59
C ASN A 112 3.15 -8.40 16.70
N ASP A 113 2.81 -9.66 16.44
CA ASP A 113 3.02 -10.75 17.40
C ASP A 113 4.51 -11.07 17.59
N ASP A 114 5.31 -11.01 16.52
CA ASP A 114 6.77 -11.17 16.58
C ASP A 114 7.43 -10.02 17.35
N ILE A 115 7.00 -8.77 17.13
CA ILE A 115 7.48 -7.61 17.90
C ILE A 115 7.17 -7.78 19.39
N LYS A 116 5.98 -8.29 19.72
CA LYS A 116 5.60 -8.58 21.10
C LYS A 116 6.49 -9.67 21.71
N ALA A 117 6.76 -10.75 20.97
CA ALA A 117 7.67 -11.82 21.39
C ALA A 117 9.10 -11.28 21.64
N LEU A 118 9.61 -10.42 20.76
CA LEU A 118 10.91 -9.77 20.95
C LEU A 118 10.93 -8.85 22.18
N MET A 119 9.89 -8.06 22.41
CA MET A 119 9.77 -7.21 23.59
C MET A 119 9.74 -8.02 24.90
N THR A 120 9.03 -9.15 24.91
CA THR A 120 9.05 -10.05 26.08
C THR A 120 10.42 -10.66 26.30
N THR A 121 11.12 -11.05 25.23
CA THR A 121 12.49 -11.58 25.30
C THR A 121 13.46 -10.54 25.83
N LEU A 122 13.38 -9.30 25.34
CA LEU A 122 14.23 -8.19 25.77
C LEU A 122 13.98 -7.81 27.23
N THR A 123 12.71 -7.82 27.65
CA THR A 123 12.36 -7.59 29.07
C THR A 123 12.91 -8.69 29.97
N ASN A 124 12.82 -9.95 29.53
CA ASN A 124 13.35 -11.10 30.26
C ASN A 124 14.88 -11.06 30.35
N THR A 125 15.58 -10.71 29.26
CA THR A 125 17.05 -10.59 29.27
C THR A 125 17.50 -9.42 30.14
N GLN A 126 16.80 -8.28 30.11
CA GLN A 126 17.06 -7.15 31.01
C GLN A 126 16.89 -7.54 32.47
N ALA A 127 15.84 -8.30 32.81
CA ALA A 127 15.61 -8.78 34.16
C ALA A 127 16.70 -9.77 34.61
N GLN A 128 17.16 -10.65 33.71
CA GLN A 128 18.27 -11.57 33.99
C GLN A 128 19.60 -10.83 34.21
N LEU A 129 19.88 -9.80 33.40
CA LEU A 129 21.09 -8.99 33.52
C LEU A 129 21.14 -8.28 34.88
N LYS A 130 20.03 -7.69 35.31
CA LYS A 130 19.93 -7.02 36.62
C LYS A 130 20.18 -8.01 37.78
N ARG A 131 19.59 -9.21 37.70
CA ARG A 131 19.83 -10.27 38.70
C ARG A 131 21.29 -10.74 38.72
N ALA A 132 21.94 -10.83 37.56
CA ALA A 132 23.35 -11.20 37.47
C ALA A 132 24.26 -10.13 38.11
N GLN A 133 23.98 -8.85 37.85
CA GLN A 133 24.72 -7.72 38.43
C GLN A 133 24.59 -7.67 39.97
N GLU A 134 23.40 -7.96 40.51
CA GLU A 134 23.18 -8.06 41.95
C GLU A 134 23.98 -9.21 42.58
N ARG A 135 24.02 -10.38 41.92
CA ARG A 135 24.84 -11.52 42.37
C ARG A 135 26.32 -11.22 42.33
N GLU A 136 26.79 -10.54 41.28
CA GLU A 136 28.20 -10.16 41.16
C GLU A 136 28.60 -9.19 42.27
N LYS A 137 27.76 -8.19 42.57
CA LYS A 137 27.98 -7.27 43.69
C LYS A 137 28.09 -8.02 45.03
N GLN A 138 27.20 -8.98 45.27
CA GLN A 138 27.25 -9.81 46.48
C GLN A 138 28.55 -10.62 46.54
N ALA A 139 28.93 -11.28 45.45
CA ALA A 139 30.17 -12.05 45.37
C ALA A 139 31.43 -11.18 45.59
N ILE A 140 31.44 -9.94 45.08
CA ILE A 140 32.52 -8.98 45.33
C ILE A 140 32.59 -8.61 46.82
N THR A 141 31.45 -8.32 47.46
CA THR A 141 31.44 -8.01 48.89
C THR A 141 31.90 -9.17 49.75
N GLU A 142 31.54 -10.40 49.38
CA GLU A 142 31.97 -11.61 50.09
C GLU A 142 33.46 -11.89 49.89
N LYS A 143 33.99 -11.70 48.67
CA LYS A 143 35.43 -11.76 48.40
C LYS A 143 36.19 -10.74 49.24
N ASN A 144 35.74 -9.49 49.29
CA ASN A 144 36.40 -8.45 50.07
C ASN A 144 36.41 -8.78 51.57
N ASN A 145 35.30 -9.29 52.11
CA ASN A 145 35.25 -9.75 53.51
C ASN A 145 36.19 -10.92 53.77
N THR A 146 36.31 -11.85 52.83
CA THR A 146 37.22 -12.99 52.94
C THR A 146 38.68 -12.54 52.92
N ILE A 147 39.03 -11.59 52.05
CA ILE A 147 40.37 -10.99 52.00
C ILE A 147 40.68 -10.27 53.32
N ALA A 148 39.74 -9.50 53.87
CA ALA A 148 39.93 -8.81 55.15
C ALA A 148 40.19 -9.80 56.30
N LYS A 149 39.44 -10.91 56.36
CA LYS A 149 39.68 -11.98 57.33
C LYS A 149 41.06 -12.61 57.16
N LEU A 150 41.46 -12.89 55.92
CA LEU A 150 42.75 -13.49 55.62
C LEU A 150 43.91 -12.57 56.05
N LEU A 151 43.81 -11.27 55.77
CA LEU A 151 44.79 -10.28 56.22
C LEU A 151 44.86 -10.19 57.75
N ALA A 152 43.73 -10.23 58.45
CA ALA A 152 43.71 -10.25 59.92
C ALA A 152 44.41 -11.50 60.48
N THR A 153 44.12 -12.68 59.92
CA THR A 153 44.79 -13.92 60.34
C THR A 153 46.28 -13.94 60.03
N GLN A 154 46.72 -13.28 58.95
CA GLN A 154 48.15 -13.11 58.65
C GLN A 154 48.83 -12.23 59.69
N ALA A 155 48.19 -11.12 60.09
CA ALA A 155 48.72 -10.24 61.13
C ALA A 155 48.85 -10.96 62.48
N GLU A 156 47.83 -11.74 62.89
CA GLU A 156 47.88 -12.55 64.12
C GLU A 156 49.01 -13.60 64.06
N LEU A 157 49.23 -14.23 62.90
CA LEU A 157 50.32 -15.18 62.70
C LEU A 157 51.69 -14.51 62.80
N GLU A 158 51.85 -13.33 62.19
CA GLU A 158 53.08 -12.55 62.25
C GLU A 158 53.41 -12.09 63.68
N GLU A 159 52.41 -11.65 64.44
CA GLU A 159 52.55 -11.29 65.86
C GLU A 159 52.98 -12.50 66.70
N ALA A 160 52.31 -13.66 66.53
CA ALA A 160 52.67 -14.88 67.24
C ALA A 160 54.07 -15.42 66.87
N LEU A 161 54.50 -15.23 65.62
CA LEU A 161 55.86 -15.57 65.19
C LEU A 161 56.90 -14.63 65.82
N ALA A 162 56.61 -13.32 65.87
CA ALA A 162 57.46 -12.34 66.52
C ALA A 162 57.61 -12.65 68.02
N ASP A 163 56.51 -12.96 68.71
CA ASP A 163 56.51 -13.35 70.12
C ASP A 163 57.35 -14.61 70.36
N ASN A 164 57.21 -15.64 69.51
CA ASN A 164 58.04 -16.84 69.60
C ASN A 164 59.53 -16.55 69.40
N GLN A 165 59.88 -15.66 68.47
CA GLN A 165 61.27 -15.26 68.25
C GLN A 165 61.84 -14.49 69.46
N LEU A 166 61.06 -13.61 70.06
CA LEU A 166 61.44 -12.90 71.29
C LEU A 166 61.65 -13.86 72.46
N LEU A 167 60.73 -14.81 72.65
CA LEU A 167 60.86 -15.86 73.67
C LEU A 167 62.10 -16.74 73.44
N ALA A 168 62.38 -17.12 72.19
CA ALA A 168 63.58 -17.87 71.84
C ALA A 168 64.87 -17.08 72.15
N GLN A 169 64.91 -15.78 71.85
CA GLN A 169 66.05 -14.92 72.20
C GLN A 169 66.21 -14.80 73.73
N GLN A 170 65.12 -14.64 74.48
CA GLN A 170 65.18 -14.58 75.95
C GLN A 170 65.65 -15.89 76.58
N ALA A 171 65.30 -17.04 75.99
CA ALA A 171 65.76 -18.35 76.44
C ALA A 171 67.27 -18.58 76.22
N ILE A 172 67.88 -17.93 75.23
CA ILE A 172 69.33 -18.00 74.94
C ILE A 172 70.17 -17.13 75.90
N ILE A 173 69.54 -16.15 76.57
CA ILE A 173 70.20 -15.19 77.47
C ILE A 173 70.21 -15.67 78.94
N LYS A 174 69.59 -16.82 79.24
CA LYS A 174 69.69 -17.50 80.55
C LYS A 174 70.64 -18.67 80.50
#